data_AF-A0A349SCD6-F1
#
_entry.id   AF-A0A349SCD6-F1
#
_cell.length_a   1.000
_cell.length_b   1.000
_cell.length_c   1.000
_cell.angle_alpha   90.00
_cell.angle_beta   90.00
_cell.angle_gamma   90.00
#
_symmetry.space_group_name_H-M   'P 1'
#
loop_
_entity.id
_entity.type
_entity.pdbx_description
1 polymer ?
#
loop_
_entity_poly.entity_id
_entity_poly.type
_entity_poly.pdbx_seq_one_letter_code
_entity_poly.pdbx_strand_id
1 'polypeptide(L)'
;MELDNLVPFLVRWIHLFAGVVWIGILYYFNFVQTEYFKVADPAAKASAISKLLPNALKWFRYGALVTFISGIALAGYLAAAVNFYIILGMLMGTFMFLNVWLIIWPNQKIVMASNEQVLGGGEALPEAAGAAGKAGLASRTNTLFSLPMLLFMVASGHLNGLGGLPMGAEMGVSSTASAVAVILILAIEANAIKGKMGPMASVVGVVHLGVALAAVLLVVVQYL
;
A
#
# COMPACT_ATOMS: atom_id res chain seq x y z
N MET A 1 -4.17 29.62 -22.31
CA MET A 1 -2.74 29.68 -21.93
C MET A 1 -2.46 29.09 -20.55
N GLU A 2 -3.15 29.47 -19.46
CA GLU A 2 -3.00 28.74 -18.17
C GLU A 2 -3.98 27.56 -17.99
N LEU A 3 -5.16 27.63 -18.60
CA LEU A 3 -6.19 26.59 -18.46
C LEU A 3 -5.92 25.34 -19.31
N ASP A 4 -5.01 25.41 -20.28
CA ASP A 4 -4.73 24.31 -21.22
C ASP A 4 -4.09 23.10 -20.51
N ASN A 5 -3.46 23.34 -19.35
CA ASN A 5 -2.91 22.31 -18.47
C ASN A 5 -3.71 22.09 -17.18
N LEU A 6 -4.89 22.73 -17.04
CA LEU A 6 -5.67 22.64 -15.82
C LEU A 6 -6.17 21.21 -15.57
N VAL A 7 -6.67 20.53 -16.60
CA VAL A 7 -7.17 19.15 -16.47
C VAL A 7 -6.09 18.18 -15.95
N PRO A 8 -4.92 18.03 -16.58
CA PRO A 8 -3.89 17.12 -16.08
C PRO A 8 -3.34 17.55 -14.71
N PHE A 9 -3.29 18.84 -14.41
CA PHE A 9 -2.95 19.34 -13.08
C PHE A 9 -3.97 18.91 -12.02
N LEU A 10 -5.28 19.09 -12.29
CA LEU A 10 -6.34 18.67 -11.38
C LEU A 10 -6.33 17.17 -11.14
N VAL A 11 -6.07 16.35 -12.18
CA VAL A 11 -5.95 14.90 -12.00
C VAL A 11 -4.76 14.56 -11.09
N ARG A 12 -3.61 15.23 -11.23
CA ARG A 12 -2.46 15.06 -10.31
C ARG A 12 -2.81 15.46 -8.88
N TRP A 13 -3.49 16.58 -8.71
CA TRP A 13 -3.91 17.06 -7.41
C TRP A 13 -4.88 16.08 -6.73
N ILE A 14 -5.88 15.57 -7.48
CA ILE A 14 -6.81 14.54 -7.01
C ILE A 14 -6.05 13.26 -6.63
N HIS A 15 -5.11 12.82 -7.46
CA HIS A 15 -4.29 11.64 -7.20
C HIS A 15 -3.47 11.79 -5.91
N LEU A 16 -2.81 12.93 -5.73
CA LEU A 16 -2.04 13.25 -4.53
C LEU A 16 -2.93 13.25 -3.28
N PHE A 17 -4.06 13.98 -3.32
CA PHE A 17 -4.97 14.07 -2.18
C PHE A 17 -5.53 12.69 -1.80
N ALA A 18 -6.03 11.93 -2.78
CA ALA A 18 -6.55 10.59 -2.54
C ALA A 18 -5.45 9.64 -2.04
N GLY A 19 -4.23 9.78 -2.54
CA GLY A 19 -3.06 9.02 -2.11
C GLY A 19 -2.72 9.30 -0.64
N VAL A 20 -2.77 10.56 -0.21
CA VAL A 20 -2.58 10.94 1.20
C VAL A 20 -3.67 10.33 2.08
N VAL A 21 -4.94 10.37 1.66
CA VAL A 21 -6.04 9.72 2.39
C VAL A 21 -5.81 8.21 2.51
N TRP A 22 -5.44 7.56 1.40
CA TRP A 22 -5.23 6.12 1.37
C TRP A 22 -4.06 5.68 2.24
N ILE A 23 -2.87 6.23 1.99
CA ILE A 23 -1.64 5.83 2.68
C ILE A 23 -1.62 6.35 4.12
N GLY A 24 -2.19 7.53 4.38
CA GLY A 24 -2.35 8.06 5.73
C GLY A 24 -3.21 7.14 6.61
N ILE A 25 -4.33 6.63 6.09
CA ILE A 25 -5.16 5.67 6.83
C ILE A 25 -4.51 4.29 6.93
N LEU A 26 -3.74 3.87 5.93
CA LEU A 26 -2.90 2.66 6.03
C LEU A 26 -1.95 2.74 7.23
N TYR A 27 -1.26 3.87 7.39
CA TYR A 27 -0.36 4.13 8.52
C TYR A 27 -1.11 4.28 9.83
N TYR A 28 -2.29 4.88 9.85
CA TYR A 28 -3.16 4.88 11.03
C TYR A 28 -3.46 3.45 11.49
N PHE A 29 -3.91 2.56 10.59
CA PHE A 29 -4.19 1.18 10.96
C PHE A 29 -2.95 0.47 11.50
N ASN A 30 -1.82 0.64 10.82
CA ASN A 30 -0.62 -0.14 11.08
C ASN A 30 0.21 0.40 12.26
N PHE A 31 0.30 1.70 12.45
CA PHE A 31 1.19 2.30 13.46
C PHE A 31 0.44 2.74 14.71
N VAL A 32 -0.87 3.02 14.60
CA VAL A 32 -1.65 3.57 15.71
C VAL A 32 -2.70 2.56 16.20
N GLN A 33 -3.63 2.15 15.32
CA GLN A 33 -4.77 1.32 15.73
C GLN A 33 -4.34 -0.05 16.26
N THR A 34 -3.41 -0.72 15.57
CA THR A 34 -2.94 -2.06 16.02
C THR A 34 -2.22 -2.02 17.36
N GLU A 35 -1.46 -0.95 17.64
CA GLU A 35 -0.78 -0.78 18.95
C GLU A 35 -1.79 -0.41 20.04
N TYR A 36 -2.74 0.47 19.75
CA TYR A 36 -3.85 0.77 20.66
C TYR A 36 -4.63 -0.50 21.04
N PHE A 37 -4.94 -1.39 20.08
CA PHE A 37 -5.67 -2.64 20.33
C PHE A 37 -4.94 -3.66 21.21
N LYS A 38 -3.64 -3.47 21.50
CA LYS A 38 -2.89 -4.30 22.45
C LYS A 38 -3.07 -3.86 23.90
N VAL A 39 -3.37 -2.58 24.12
CA VAL A 39 -3.48 -1.96 25.45
C VAL A 39 -4.91 -1.57 25.82
N ALA A 40 -5.80 -1.48 24.83
CA ALA A 40 -7.20 -1.17 25.04
C ALA A 40 -7.93 -2.28 25.79
N ASP A 41 -8.81 -1.91 26.72
CA ASP A 41 -9.71 -2.84 27.35
C ASP A 41 -10.71 -3.44 26.31
N PRO A 42 -11.34 -4.58 26.62
CA PRO A 42 -12.23 -5.26 25.68
C PRO A 42 -13.41 -4.39 25.20
N ALA A 43 -13.99 -3.55 26.05
CA ALA A 43 -15.15 -2.73 25.70
C ALA A 43 -14.74 -1.60 24.75
N ALA A 44 -13.61 -0.94 25.02
CA ALA A 44 -13.06 0.09 24.14
C ALA A 44 -12.66 -0.49 22.78
N LYS A 45 -12.07 -1.68 22.75
CA LYS A 45 -11.72 -2.39 21.51
C LYS A 45 -12.96 -2.76 20.70
N ALA A 46 -13.97 -3.33 21.34
CA ALA A 46 -15.23 -3.67 20.68
C ALA A 46 -15.93 -2.43 20.11
N SER A 47 -15.93 -1.32 20.85
CA SER A 47 -16.48 -0.04 20.37
C SER A 47 -15.72 0.48 19.15
N ALA A 48 -14.39 0.42 19.16
CA ALA A 48 -13.57 0.85 18.03
C ALA A 48 -13.83 -0.01 16.79
N ILE A 49 -13.98 -1.33 16.93
CA ILE A 49 -14.30 -2.24 15.82
C ILE A 49 -15.69 -1.95 15.24
N SER A 50 -16.69 -1.65 16.08
CA SER A 50 -18.06 -1.38 15.59
C SER A 50 -18.28 0.04 15.06
N LYS A 51 -17.53 1.04 15.52
CA LYS A 51 -17.81 2.45 15.19
C LYS A 51 -16.70 3.13 14.39
N LEU A 52 -15.44 2.94 14.80
CA LEU A 52 -14.31 3.63 14.20
C LEU A 52 -13.83 2.91 12.93
N LEU A 53 -13.63 1.61 13.01
CA LEU A 53 -13.10 0.78 11.93
C LEU A 53 -13.94 0.85 10.63
N PRO A 54 -15.29 0.79 10.65
CA PRO A 54 -16.08 0.88 9.43
C PRO A 54 -15.92 2.23 8.72
N ASN A 55 -15.84 3.33 9.49
CA ASN A 55 -15.64 4.67 8.95
C ASN A 55 -14.23 4.80 8.33
N ALA A 56 -13.20 4.37 9.06
CA ALA A 56 -11.83 4.38 8.55
C ALA A 56 -11.68 3.50 7.29
N LEU A 57 -12.28 2.31 7.27
CA LEU A 57 -12.27 1.41 6.10
C LEU A 57 -13.04 1.97 4.91
N LYS A 58 -14.08 2.78 5.11
CA LYS A 58 -14.77 3.48 4.01
C LYS A 58 -13.79 4.43 3.31
N TRP A 59 -13.16 5.34 4.06
CA TRP A 59 -12.20 6.29 3.52
C TRP A 59 -10.96 5.61 2.92
N PHE A 60 -10.46 4.56 3.58
CA PHE A 60 -9.35 3.76 3.08
C PHE A 60 -9.62 3.15 1.70
N ARG A 61 -10.78 2.48 1.53
CA ARG A 61 -11.14 1.79 0.28
C ARG A 61 -11.39 2.76 -0.87
N TYR A 62 -12.17 3.81 -0.62
CA TYR A 62 -12.48 4.77 -1.67
C TYR A 62 -11.29 5.71 -1.96
N GLY A 63 -10.47 6.03 -0.97
CA GLY A 63 -9.17 6.68 -1.18
C GLY A 63 -8.28 5.84 -2.10
N ALA A 64 -8.18 4.53 -1.86
CA ALA A 64 -7.44 3.61 -2.72
C ALA A 64 -8.00 3.59 -4.16
N LEU A 65 -9.33 3.51 -4.32
CA LEU A 65 -9.98 3.49 -5.62
C LEU A 65 -9.74 4.78 -6.42
N VAL A 66 -9.93 5.94 -5.78
CA VAL A 66 -9.70 7.23 -6.45
C VAL A 66 -8.24 7.40 -6.82
N THR A 67 -7.31 7.01 -5.94
CA THR A 67 -5.87 7.02 -6.23
C THR A 67 -5.54 6.12 -7.42
N PHE A 68 -6.08 4.91 -7.46
CA PHE A 68 -5.81 3.95 -8.53
C PHE A 68 -6.35 4.43 -9.89
N ILE A 69 -7.60 4.89 -9.95
CA ILE A 69 -8.22 5.38 -11.19
C ILE A 69 -7.50 6.64 -11.70
N SER A 70 -7.24 7.60 -10.80
CA SER A 70 -6.48 8.80 -11.19
C SER A 70 -5.05 8.47 -11.61
N GLY A 71 -4.42 7.47 -10.99
CA GLY A 71 -3.09 6.97 -11.37
C GLY A 71 -3.08 6.36 -12.78
N ILE A 72 -4.09 5.57 -13.13
CA ILE A 72 -4.26 5.05 -14.50
C ILE A 72 -4.45 6.20 -15.50
N ALA A 73 -5.29 7.18 -15.16
CA ALA A 73 -5.50 8.35 -16.01
C ALA A 73 -4.21 9.14 -16.24
N LEU A 74 -3.39 9.31 -15.19
CA LEU A 74 -2.07 9.96 -15.29
C LEU A 74 -1.08 9.14 -16.11
N ALA A 75 -1.04 7.82 -15.92
CA ALA A 75 -0.16 6.95 -16.70
C ALA A 75 -0.51 7.01 -18.20
N GLY A 76 -1.80 6.99 -18.54
CA GLY A 76 -2.27 7.15 -19.92
C GLY A 76 -1.95 8.53 -20.50
N TYR A 77 -2.09 9.60 -19.70
CA TYR A 77 -1.74 10.96 -20.13
C TYR A 77 -0.23 11.16 -20.32
N LEU A 78 0.59 10.61 -19.42
CA LEU A 78 2.05 10.73 -19.48
C LEU A 78 2.67 9.92 -20.62
N ALA A 79 2.04 8.80 -21.02
CA ALA A 79 2.46 7.94 -22.13
C ALA A 79 3.99 7.68 -22.15
N ALA A 80 4.72 8.29 -23.10
CA ALA A 80 6.17 8.12 -23.25
C ALA A 80 7.00 8.66 -22.06
N ALA A 81 6.42 9.48 -21.17
CA ALA A 81 7.10 9.98 -19.98
C ALA A 81 7.06 9.00 -18.78
N VAL A 82 6.42 7.84 -18.93
CA VAL A 82 6.41 6.77 -17.92
C VAL A 82 7.78 6.07 -17.94
N ASN A 83 8.59 6.33 -16.92
CA ASN A 83 9.88 5.67 -16.71
C ASN A 83 9.75 4.44 -15.78
N PHE A 84 10.84 3.68 -15.62
CA PHE A 84 10.80 2.47 -14.79
C PHE A 84 10.58 2.73 -13.30
N TYR A 85 11.00 3.88 -12.76
CA TYR A 85 10.71 4.25 -11.37
C TYR A 85 9.20 4.33 -11.13
N ILE A 86 8.47 5.03 -11.99
CA ILE A 86 7.02 5.10 -11.86
C ILE A 86 6.37 3.73 -12.13
N ILE A 87 6.93 2.87 -12.99
CA ILE A 87 6.45 1.49 -13.18
C ILE A 87 6.55 0.67 -11.89
N LEU A 88 7.67 0.74 -11.16
CA LEU A 88 7.81 0.06 -9.87
C LEU A 88 6.79 0.59 -8.85
N GLY A 89 6.62 1.92 -8.78
CA GLY A 89 5.60 2.55 -7.94
C GLY A 89 4.18 2.10 -8.31
N MET A 90 3.84 2.06 -9.60
CA MET A 90 2.56 1.61 -10.12
C MET A 90 2.32 0.12 -9.82
N LEU A 91 3.32 -0.74 -9.98
CA LEU A 91 3.21 -2.17 -9.73
C LEU A 91 2.89 -2.46 -8.26
N MET A 92 3.68 -1.88 -7.34
CA MET A 92 3.43 -2.01 -5.91
C MET A 92 2.08 -1.38 -5.52
N GLY A 93 1.78 -0.18 -6.03
CA GLY A 93 0.49 0.48 -5.80
C GLY A 93 -0.70 -0.35 -6.30
N THR A 94 -0.55 -1.07 -7.42
CA THR A 94 -1.59 -1.95 -7.97
C THR A 94 -1.84 -3.14 -7.04
N PHE A 95 -0.79 -3.84 -6.60
CA PHE A 95 -0.95 -4.93 -5.62
C PHE A 95 -1.54 -4.44 -4.30
N MET A 96 -1.08 -3.28 -3.83
CA MET A 96 -1.66 -2.67 -2.65
C MET A 96 -3.16 -2.41 -2.80
N PHE A 97 -3.59 -1.86 -3.94
CA PHE A 97 -5.00 -1.63 -4.25
C PHE A 97 -5.80 -2.94 -4.29
N LEU A 98 -5.28 -3.97 -4.96
CA LEU A 98 -5.90 -5.29 -5.02
C LEU A 98 -6.03 -5.91 -3.62
N ASN A 99 -5.00 -5.80 -2.79
CA ASN A 99 -5.03 -6.24 -1.39
C ASN A 99 -6.14 -5.54 -0.59
N VAL A 100 -6.35 -4.23 -0.79
CA VAL A 100 -7.44 -3.49 -0.13
C VAL A 100 -8.80 -4.10 -0.45
N TRP A 101 -9.09 -4.31 -1.74
CA TRP A 101 -10.43 -4.67 -2.20
C TRP A 101 -10.71 -6.18 -2.16
N LEU A 102 -9.70 -7.01 -2.42
CA LEU A 102 -9.85 -8.47 -2.55
C LEU A 102 -9.49 -9.25 -1.29
N ILE A 103 -8.64 -8.71 -0.41
CA ILE A 103 -8.20 -9.42 0.81
C ILE A 103 -8.66 -8.67 2.07
N ILE A 104 -8.25 -7.42 2.26
CA ILE A 104 -8.49 -6.67 3.49
C ILE A 104 -10.00 -6.47 3.68
N TRP A 105 -10.71 -5.93 2.69
CA TRP A 105 -12.13 -5.61 2.85
C TRP A 105 -13.01 -6.83 3.13
N PRO A 106 -12.96 -7.94 2.36
CA PRO A 106 -13.79 -9.11 2.63
C PRO A 106 -13.54 -9.71 4.02
N ASN A 107 -12.28 -9.79 4.44
CA ASN A 107 -11.94 -10.34 5.76
C ASN A 107 -12.32 -9.39 6.91
N GLN A 108 -12.19 -8.07 6.73
CA GLN A 108 -12.62 -7.10 7.74
C GLN A 108 -14.14 -7.11 7.97
N LYS A 109 -14.94 -7.41 6.94
CA LYS A 109 -16.39 -7.62 7.13
C LYS A 109 -16.69 -8.76 8.11
N ILE A 110 -15.95 -9.87 8.02
CA ILE A 110 -16.10 -11.02 8.93
C ILE A 110 -15.72 -10.61 10.36
N VAL A 111 -14.62 -9.87 10.52
CA VAL A 111 -14.18 -9.38 11.84
C VAL A 111 -15.23 -8.46 12.49
N MET A 112 -15.78 -7.52 11.71
CA MET A 112 -16.83 -6.61 12.20
C MET A 112 -18.12 -7.35 12.54
N ALA A 113 -18.56 -8.28 11.68
CA ALA A 113 -19.75 -9.11 11.94
C ALA A 113 -19.60 -9.96 13.21
N SER A 114 -18.43 -10.57 13.41
CA SER A 114 -18.13 -11.31 14.64
C SER A 114 -18.17 -10.41 15.88
N ASN A 115 -17.68 -9.17 15.78
CA ASN A 115 -17.70 -8.24 16.90
C ASN A 115 -19.12 -7.79 17.24
N GLU A 116 -19.97 -7.55 16.23
CA GLU A 116 -21.39 -7.24 16.42
C GLU A 116 -22.15 -8.40 17.07
N GLN A 117 -21.88 -9.63 16.65
CA GLN A 117 -22.48 -10.83 17.25
C GLN A 117 -22.12 -10.98 18.74
N VAL A 118 -20.85 -10.78 19.09
CA VAL A 118 -20.39 -10.83 20.50
C VAL A 118 -21.02 -9.71 21.32
N LEU A 119 -21.13 -8.51 20.78
CA LEU A 119 -21.85 -7.40 21.46
C LEU A 119 -23.35 -7.69 21.64
N GLY A 120 -23.94 -8.49 20.75
CA GLY A 120 -25.32 -8.97 20.87
C GLY A 120 -25.52 -10.13 21.84
N GLY A 121 -24.46 -10.58 22.54
CA GLY A 121 -24.50 -11.69 23.49
C GLY A 121 -24.30 -13.08 22.86
N GLY A 122 -23.94 -13.15 21.57
CA GLY A 122 -23.58 -14.39 20.90
C GLY A 122 -22.09 -14.75 21.03
N GLU A 123 -21.71 -15.91 20.51
CA GLU A 123 -20.31 -16.31 20.41
C GLU A 123 -19.61 -15.67 19.20
N ALA A 124 -18.29 -15.56 19.24
CA ALA A 124 -17.50 -15.08 18.11
C ALA A 124 -17.58 -16.06 16.92
N LEU A 125 -17.55 -15.54 15.69
CA LEU A 125 -17.54 -16.38 14.49
C LEU A 125 -16.23 -17.21 14.45
N PRO A 126 -16.28 -18.53 14.20
CA PRO A 126 -15.09 -19.39 14.18
C PRO A 126 -14.01 -18.91 13.21
N GLU A 127 -14.40 -18.34 12.08
CA GLU A 127 -13.51 -17.84 11.03
C GLU A 127 -12.89 -16.46 11.32
N ALA A 128 -13.37 -15.73 12.33
CA ALA A 128 -13.01 -14.33 12.56
C ALA A 128 -11.50 -14.15 12.84
N ALA A 129 -10.91 -15.06 13.62
CA ALA A 129 -9.47 -15.02 13.92
C ALA A 129 -8.62 -15.21 12.66
N GLY A 130 -9.02 -16.16 11.80
CA GLY A 130 -8.35 -16.41 10.52
C GLY A 130 -8.49 -15.23 9.55
N ALA A 131 -9.69 -14.62 9.50
CA ALA A 131 -9.94 -13.43 8.70
C ALA A 131 -9.11 -12.23 9.17
N ALA A 132 -9.04 -11.99 10.48
CA ALA A 132 -8.20 -10.94 11.07
C ALA A 132 -6.72 -11.14 10.71
N GLY A 133 -6.22 -12.38 10.78
CA GLY A 133 -4.86 -12.72 10.39
C GLY A 133 -4.55 -12.42 8.92
N LYS A 134 -5.44 -12.82 8.01
CA LYS A 134 -5.30 -12.54 6.57
C LYS A 134 -5.35 -11.06 6.25
N ALA A 135 -6.31 -10.33 6.81
CA ALA A 135 -6.40 -8.87 6.64
C ALA A 135 -5.17 -8.16 7.20
N GLY A 136 -4.69 -8.59 8.36
CA GLY A 136 -3.48 -8.05 8.99
C GLY A 136 -2.22 -8.26 8.15
N LEU A 137 -2.02 -9.46 7.62
CA LEU A 137 -0.88 -9.77 6.76
C LEU A 137 -0.87 -8.90 5.49
N ALA A 138 -1.99 -8.84 4.77
CA ALA A 138 -2.11 -7.99 3.58
C ALA A 138 -1.91 -6.50 3.92
N SER A 139 -2.42 -6.03 5.06
CA SER A 139 -2.21 -4.64 5.50
C SER A 139 -0.75 -4.33 5.83
N ARG A 140 -0.01 -5.28 6.42
CA ARG A 140 1.43 -5.15 6.67
C ARG A 140 2.25 -5.19 5.38
N THR A 141 1.92 -6.07 4.44
CA THR A 141 2.53 -6.06 3.11
C THR A 141 2.29 -4.72 2.42
N ASN A 142 1.07 -4.17 2.47
CA ASN A 142 0.81 -2.85 1.93
C ASN A 142 1.66 -1.76 2.59
N THR A 143 1.86 -1.84 3.90
CA THR A 143 2.73 -0.90 4.63
C THR A 143 4.18 -1.03 4.18
N LEU A 144 4.68 -2.26 4.04
CA LEU A 144 6.02 -2.54 3.52
C LEU A 144 6.19 -1.95 2.12
N PHE A 145 5.25 -2.21 1.19
CA PHE A 145 5.30 -1.70 -0.19
C PHE A 145 5.14 -0.19 -0.29
N SER A 146 4.39 0.44 0.62
CA SER A 146 4.16 1.88 0.56
C SER A 146 5.46 2.70 0.61
N LEU A 147 6.48 2.24 1.34
CA LEU A 147 7.76 2.94 1.49
C LEU A 147 8.56 3.01 0.17
N PRO A 148 8.94 1.88 -0.48
CA PRO A 148 9.58 1.91 -1.79
C PRO A 148 8.67 2.51 -2.87
N MET A 149 7.35 2.28 -2.81
CA MET A 149 6.41 2.87 -3.76
C MET A 149 6.48 4.41 -3.75
N LEU A 150 6.39 5.03 -2.57
CA LEU A 150 6.51 6.49 -2.43
C LEU A 150 7.89 6.99 -2.87
N LEU A 151 8.97 6.27 -2.50
CA LEU A 151 10.33 6.61 -2.92
C LEU A 151 10.43 6.67 -4.45
N PHE A 152 9.97 5.63 -5.15
CA PHE A 152 10.09 5.57 -6.61
C PHE A 152 9.15 6.54 -7.34
N MET A 153 7.97 6.83 -6.79
CA MET A 153 7.12 7.89 -7.32
C MET A 153 7.79 9.26 -7.25
N VAL A 154 8.46 9.58 -6.13
CA VAL A 154 9.21 10.84 -5.99
C VAL A 154 10.45 10.84 -6.89
N ALA A 155 11.19 9.73 -6.92
CA ALA A 155 12.39 9.57 -7.74
C ALA A 155 12.11 9.83 -9.23
N SER A 156 10.98 9.33 -9.75
CA SER A 156 10.57 9.48 -11.15
C SER A 156 10.55 10.94 -11.62
N GLY A 157 10.18 11.88 -10.76
CA GLY A 157 10.09 13.31 -11.11
C GLY A 157 11.34 14.12 -10.78
N HIS A 158 12.20 13.65 -9.88
CA HIS A 158 13.23 14.48 -9.24
C HIS A 158 14.66 13.97 -9.42
N LEU A 159 14.85 12.71 -9.79
CA LEU A 159 16.17 12.10 -9.96
C LEU A 159 16.57 11.98 -11.44
N ASN A 160 16.08 12.89 -12.27
CA ASN A 160 16.52 13.07 -13.66
C ASN A 160 17.54 14.24 -13.71
N GLY A 161 18.79 14.01 -14.11
CA GLY A 161 19.81 15.06 -14.30
C GLY A 161 21.12 14.89 -13.50
N LEU A 162 21.87 15.98 -13.28
CA LEU A 162 23.07 16.03 -12.44
C LEU A 162 22.70 15.78 -10.96
N GLY A 163 23.09 14.62 -10.42
CA GLY A 163 22.60 14.10 -9.13
C GLY A 163 21.42 13.14 -9.24
N GLY A 164 20.98 12.81 -10.47
CA GLY A 164 20.04 11.75 -10.74
C GLY A 164 20.63 10.38 -10.43
N LEU A 165 19.77 9.43 -10.03
CA LEU A 165 20.12 8.02 -9.93
C LEU A 165 19.98 7.43 -11.35
N PRO A 166 21.06 7.27 -12.12
CA PRO A 166 20.96 6.80 -13.49
C PRO A 166 20.57 5.33 -13.45
N MET A 167 19.62 4.94 -14.29
CA MET A 167 19.44 3.53 -14.62
C MET A 167 20.52 3.22 -15.67
N GLY A 168 21.55 2.47 -15.28
CA GLY A 168 22.74 2.25 -16.12
C GLY A 168 22.41 1.38 -17.33
N ALA A 169 22.93 1.60 -18.53
CA ALA A 169 23.80 2.65 -19.07
C ALA A 169 23.21 2.97 -20.46
N GLU A 170 23.15 4.25 -20.84
CA GLU A 170 22.52 4.69 -22.11
C GLU A 170 20.98 4.44 -22.16
N MET A 171 20.21 5.08 -21.27
CA MET A 171 18.74 5.24 -21.37
C MET A 171 17.79 4.10 -20.92
N GLY A 172 18.17 3.17 -20.03
CA GLY A 172 17.22 2.16 -19.54
C GLY A 172 17.69 1.31 -18.37
N VAL A 173 16.76 0.58 -17.74
CA VAL A 173 17.06 -0.51 -16.79
C VAL A 173 17.41 -1.76 -17.58
N SER A 174 18.43 -2.51 -17.16
CA SER A 174 18.71 -3.81 -17.78
C SER A 174 17.51 -4.75 -17.67
N SER A 175 17.38 -5.68 -18.63
CA SER A 175 16.32 -6.70 -18.56
C SER A 175 16.45 -7.57 -17.31
N THR A 176 17.68 -7.81 -16.86
CA THR A 176 18.00 -8.53 -15.62
C THR A 176 17.50 -7.77 -14.40
N ALA A 177 17.85 -6.49 -14.24
CA ALA A 177 17.40 -5.68 -13.12
C ALA A 177 15.88 -5.55 -13.10
N SER A 178 15.26 -5.37 -14.28
CA SER A 178 13.80 -5.33 -14.41
C SER A 178 13.15 -6.62 -13.94
N ALA A 179 13.66 -7.77 -14.38
CA ALA A 179 13.15 -9.08 -13.99
C ALA A 179 13.32 -9.33 -12.50
N VAL A 180 14.50 -9.04 -11.94
CA VAL A 180 14.78 -9.21 -10.50
C VAL A 180 13.85 -8.34 -9.65
N ALA A 181 13.69 -7.07 -9.99
CA ALA A 181 12.80 -6.16 -9.26
C ALA A 181 11.35 -6.66 -9.26
N VAL A 182 10.83 -7.07 -10.42
CA VAL A 182 9.46 -7.60 -10.56
C VAL A 182 9.30 -8.90 -9.79
N ILE A 183 10.25 -9.84 -9.89
CA ILE A 183 10.20 -11.13 -9.18
C ILE A 183 10.20 -10.90 -7.66
N LEU A 184 11.01 -9.97 -7.15
CA LEU A 184 11.03 -9.63 -5.73
C LEU A 184 9.68 -9.11 -5.25
N ILE A 185 9.06 -8.18 -5.99
CA ILE A 185 7.74 -7.64 -5.66
C ILE A 185 6.69 -8.76 -5.69
N LEU A 186 6.69 -9.60 -6.72
CA LEU A 186 5.75 -10.73 -6.86
C LEU A 186 5.91 -11.75 -5.73
N ALA A 187 7.14 -12.03 -5.30
CA ALA A 187 7.39 -12.96 -4.19
C ALA A 187 6.82 -12.44 -2.87
N ILE A 188 6.98 -11.13 -2.60
CA ILE A 188 6.44 -10.49 -1.40
C ILE A 188 4.91 -10.46 -1.45
N GLU A 189 4.33 -10.18 -2.61
CA GLU A 189 2.88 -10.21 -2.81
C GLU A 189 2.31 -11.63 -2.66
N ALA A 190 3.00 -12.65 -3.17
CA ALA A 190 2.60 -14.04 -2.96
C ALA A 190 2.55 -14.42 -1.47
N ASN A 191 3.48 -13.88 -0.66
CA ASN A 191 3.43 -14.01 0.80
C ASN A 191 2.22 -13.28 1.40
N ALA A 192 1.77 -12.15 0.85
CA ALA A 192 0.58 -11.45 1.33
C ALA A 192 -0.69 -12.31 1.21
N ILE A 193 -0.77 -13.16 0.18
CA ILE A 193 -1.94 -13.99 -0.12
C ILE A 193 -1.95 -15.29 0.70
N LYS A 194 -0.79 -15.97 0.83
CA LYS A 194 -0.72 -17.33 1.40
C LYS A 194 0.32 -17.52 2.50
N GLY A 195 1.06 -16.48 2.82
CA GLY A 195 2.25 -16.56 3.67
C GLY A 195 1.99 -16.26 5.13
N LYS A 196 3.02 -15.74 5.80
CA LYS A 196 3.04 -15.44 7.24
C LYS A 196 3.62 -14.06 7.50
N MET A 197 3.26 -13.47 8.65
CA MET A 197 3.73 -12.15 9.08
C MET A 197 5.26 -12.06 9.21
N GLY A 198 5.90 -13.09 9.77
CA GLY A 198 7.34 -13.06 10.05
C GLY A 198 7.73 -11.79 10.83
N PRO A 199 8.83 -11.10 10.44
CA PRO A 199 9.26 -9.86 11.11
C PRO A 199 8.27 -8.69 10.97
N MET A 200 7.38 -8.71 9.97
CA MET A 200 6.35 -7.67 9.77
C MET A 200 5.24 -7.69 10.83
N ALA A 201 5.24 -8.67 11.74
CA ALA A 201 4.32 -8.68 12.87
C ALA A 201 4.45 -7.40 13.73
N SER A 202 5.67 -6.83 13.82
CA SER A 202 5.94 -5.60 14.55
C SER A 202 5.97 -4.38 13.63
N VAL A 203 5.62 -3.20 14.17
CA VAL A 203 5.74 -1.91 13.46
C VAL A 203 7.18 -1.65 13.03
N VAL A 204 8.12 -1.83 13.95
CA VAL A 204 9.55 -1.64 13.69
C VAL A 204 10.02 -2.57 12.57
N GLY A 205 9.61 -3.84 12.61
CA GLY A 205 9.99 -4.82 11.59
C GLY A 205 9.44 -4.51 10.20
N VAL A 206 8.16 -4.12 10.08
CA VAL A 206 7.60 -3.77 8.76
C VAL A 206 8.23 -2.51 8.18
N VAL A 207 8.58 -1.52 9.01
CA VAL A 207 9.29 -0.32 8.56
C VAL A 207 10.70 -0.66 8.07
N HIS A 208 11.48 -1.42 8.84
CA HIS A 208 12.83 -1.84 8.43
C HIS A 208 12.80 -2.65 7.13
N LEU A 209 11.85 -3.59 6.99
CA LEU A 209 11.71 -4.38 5.77
C LEU A 209 11.30 -3.52 4.57
N GLY A 210 10.44 -2.51 4.75
CA GLY A 210 10.08 -1.60 3.67
C GLY A 210 11.24 -0.70 3.23
N VAL A 211 12.02 -0.16 4.18
CA VAL A 211 13.25 0.60 3.88
C VAL A 211 14.30 -0.30 3.21
N ALA A 212 14.48 -1.52 3.71
CA ALA A 212 15.40 -2.49 3.12
C ALA A 212 14.99 -2.84 1.68
N LEU A 213 13.69 -3.09 1.43
CA LEU A 213 13.19 -3.33 0.08
C LEU A 213 13.46 -2.12 -0.83
N ALA A 214 13.25 -0.90 -0.34
CA ALA A 214 13.54 0.31 -1.10
C ALA A 214 15.02 0.39 -1.50
N ALA A 215 15.94 0.17 -0.56
CA ALA A 215 17.37 0.16 -0.84
C ALA A 215 17.76 -0.95 -1.82
N VAL A 216 17.24 -2.17 -1.64
CA VAL A 216 17.52 -3.31 -2.52
C VAL A 216 17.03 -3.03 -3.95
N LEU A 217 15.79 -2.58 -4.11
CA LEU A 217 15.25 -2.26 -5.43
C LEU A 217 16.04 -1.12 -6.10
N LEU A 218 16.49 -0.14 -5.33
CA LEU A 218 17.32 0.95 -5.82
C LEU A 218 18.67 0.43 -6.36
N VAL A 219 19.35 -0.41 -5.57
CA VAL A 219 20.62 -1.03 -5.94
C VAL A 219 20.45 -1.93 -7.17
N VAL A 220 19.40 -2.74 -7.21
CA VAL A 220 19.08 -3.61 -8.37
C VAL A 220 18.91 -2.77 -9.63
N VAL A 221 18.13 -1.69 -9.58
CA VAL A 221 17.87 -0.83 -10.75
C VAL A 221 19.12 -0.09 -11.22
N GLN A 222 20.08 0.17 -10.34
CA GLN A 222 21.29 0.93 -10.67
C GLN A 222 22.45 0.08 -11.16
N TYR A 223 22.64 -1.11 -10.58
CA TYR A 223 23.90 -1.84 -10.70
C TYR A 223 23.76 -3.23 -11.33
N LEU A 224 22.54 -3.69 -11.61
CA LEU A 224 22.29 -4.92 -12.38
C LEU A 224 21.77 -4.59 -13.78
#